data_AF-A0A8D9BUP6-F1
#
_entry.id   AF-A0A8D9BUP6-F1
#
_cell.length_a   1.000
_cell.length_b   1.000
_cell.length_c   1.000
_cell.angle_alpha   90.00
_cell.angle_beta   90.00
_cell.angle_gamma   90.00
#
_symmetry.space_group_name_H-M   'P 1'
#
loop_
_entity.id
_entity.type
_entity.pdbx_description
1 polymer ?
#
loop_
_entity_poly.entity_id
_entity_poly.type
_entity_poly.pdbx_seq_one_letter_code
_entity_poly.pdbx_strand_id
1 'polypeptide(L)'
;MTVTNFGMMRPCYTGYPFQDFDVSGQGRVNQLGGVFINGRPLPNHIRLKIVEMAAAGVRPCVISRQLRVSHGCVSKILNRYQETGSIRPGVIGGSKPRVATPDVERRIEEYKGENPGMFSWEIRDRGDRLIKEGLCDRGSAPSVSAISRLVRGHDGDDTSSEKKISDGEASDCESEPGIPLKRKQRRSRTTFSAQQLDELER
;
A
#
# COMPACT_ATOMS: atom_id res chain seq x y z
N MET A 1 2.96 24.22 -61.90
CA MET A 1 2.28 22.92 -61.89
C MET A 1 2.86 22.11 -60.73
N THR A 2 2.35 22.24 -59.49
CA THR A 2 1.22 21.48 -58.89
C THR A 2 1.35 19.96 -58.95
N VAL A 3 1.71 19.33 -57.82
CA VAL A 3 1.09 18.10 -57.24
C VAL A 3 1.43 18.09 -55.74
N THR A 4 0.61 18.65 -54.83
CA THR A 4 -0.39 18.01 -53.95
C THR A 4 0.00 16.68 -53.28
N ASN A 5 0.45 16.78 -52.02
CA ASN A 5 -0.04 16.13 -50.78
C ASN A 5 -0.57 14.68 -50.82
N PHE A 6 0.04 13.80 -50.01
CA PHE A 6 -0.68 12.90 -49.10
C PHE A 6 0.18 12.63 -47.85
N GLY A 7 -0.26 13.20 -46.73
CA GLY A 7 0.33 12.96 -45.41
C GLY A 7 0.06 11.53 -44.96
N MET A 8 1.12 10.77 -44.72
CA MET A 8 1.04 9.58 -43.87
C MET A 8 1.09 10.05 -42.42
N MET A 9 -0.09 9.98 -41.79
CA MET A 9 -0.30 10.00 -40.35
C MET A 9 0.77 9.17 -39.65
N ARG A 10 1.61 9.81 -38.83
CA ARG A 10 2.43 9.14 -37.83
C ARG A 10 1.48 8.53 -36.79
N PRO A 11 1.50 7.21 -36.54
CA PRO A 11 0.84 6.67 -35.37
C PRO A 11 1.70 7.02 -34.14
N CYS A 12 1.38 8.12 -33.49
CA CYS A 12 1.73 8.38 -32.10
C CYS A 12 0.80 7.55 -31.20
N TYR A 13 1.01 6.23 -31.17
CA TYR A 13 0.47 5.36 -30.12
C TYR A 13 1.48 4.26 -29.85
N THR A 14 2.58 4.64 -29.20
CA THR A 14 3.36 3.70 -28.39
C THR A 14 2.54 3.42 -27.14
N GLY A 15 1.54 2.55 -27.30
CA GLY A 15 0.88 1.90 -26.18
C GLY A 15 1.97 1.24 -25.35
N TYR A 16 2.05 1.62 -24.07
CA TYR A 16 2.81 0.88 -23.10
C TYR A 16 2.36 -0.58 -23.20
N PRO A 17 3.24 -1.54 -23.55
CA PRO A 17 2.94 -2.92 -23.25
C PRO A 17 2.94 -2.96 -21.72
N PHE A 18 1.75 -2.98 -21.14
CA PHE A 18 1.55 -3.50 -19.81
C PHE A 18 2.15 -4.89 -19.89
N GLN A 19 3.38 -5.03 -19.42
CA GLN A 19 4.07 -6.30 -19.37
C GLN A 19 3.22 -7.18 -18.46
N ASP A 20 2.40 -8.03 -19.08
CA ASP A 20 2.28 -9.42 -18.68
C ASP A 20 3.70 -10.00 -18.78
N PHE A 21 4.52 -9.60 -17.81
CA PHE A 21 5.90 -10.00 -17.66
C PHE A 21 5.83 -11.48 -17.36
N ASP A 22 6.20 -12.28 -18.35
CA ASP A 22 6.45 -13.71 -18.28
C ASP A 22 6.83 -14.16 -16.84
N VAL A 23 5.81 -14.57 -16.08
CA VAL A 23 5.92 -15.01 -14.67
C VAL A 23 6.56 -16.40 -14.61
N SER A 24 6.85 -17.02 -15.75
CA SER A 24 7.35 -18.40 -15.81
C SER A 24 8.84 -18.53 -15.46
N GLY A 25 9.62 -17.43 -15.49
CA GLY A 25 11.08 -17.47 -15.27
C GLY A 25 11.60 -17.06 -13.89
N GLN A 26 10.78 -16.44 -13.02
CA GLN A 26 11.23 -15.93 -11.71
C GLN A 26 10.84 -16.84 -10.52
N GLY A 27 10.07 -17.90 -10.77
CA GLY A 27 9.64 -18.84 -9.75
C GLY A 27 10.82 -19.61 -9.17
N ARG A 28 11.10 -19.42 -7.88
CA ARG A 28 12.07 -20.22 -7.13
C ARG A 28 11.33 -21.35 -6.42
N VAL A 29 12.03 -22.44 -6.14
CA VAL A 29 11.50 -23.57 -5.36
C VAL A 29 12.10 -23.52 -3.96
N ASN A 30 11.25 -23.61 -2.94
CA ASN A 30 11.70 -23.68 -1.55
C ASN A 30 12.11 -25.12 -1.17
N GLN A 31 12.65 -25.33 0.04
CA GLN A 31 13.07 -26.65 0.53
C GLN A 31 11.92 -27.67 0.65
N LEU A 32 10.67 -27.22 0.68
CA LEU A 32 9.48 -28.06 0.72
C LEU A 32 8.94 -28.39 -0.69
N GLY A 33 9.64 -27.95 -1.75
CA GLY A 33 9.22 -28.18 -3.13
C GLY A 33 8.07 -27.28 -3.61
N GLY A 34 7.81 -26.16 -2.92
CA GLY A 34 6.79 -25.18 -3.28
C GLY A 34 7.37 -24.01 -4.07
N VAL A 35 6.61 -23.54 -5.07
CA VAL A 35 7.01 -22.42 -5.94
C VAL A 35 6.69 -21.09 -5.29
N PHE A 36 7.61 -20.14 -5.34
CA PHE A 36 7.44 -18.78 -4.81
C PHE A 36 8.23 -17.74 -5.62
N ILE A 37 7.83 -16.47 -5.49
CA ILE A 37 8.52 -15.33 -6.11
C ILE A 37 9.06 -14.43 -5.00
N ASN A 38 10.37 -14.17 -5.02
CA ASN A 38 11.00 -13.29 -4.03
C ASN A 38 10.41 -11.87 -4.08
N GLY A 39 10.17 -11.29 -2.90
CA GLY A 39 9.64 -9.94 -2.76
C GLY A 39 8.14 -9.79 -3.07
N ARG A 40 7.47 -10.82 -3.60
CA ARG A 40 6.03 -10.82 -3.87
C ARG A 40 5.24 -11.56 -2.77
N PRO A 41 4.02 -11.10 -2.46
CA PRO A 41 3.16 -11.82 -1.54
C PRO A 41 2.74 -13.18 -2.12
N LEU A 42 2.44 -14.13 -1.23
CA LEU A 42 1.91 -15.44 -1.62
C LEU A 42 0.56 -15.28 -2.35
N PRO A 43 0.24 -16.07 -3.39
CA PRO A 43 -1.04 -15.97 -4.09
C PRO A 43 -2.25 -16.08 -3.16
N ASN A 44 -3.30 -15.30 -3.42
CA ASN A 44 -4.48 -15.20 -2.57
C ASN A 44 -5.16 -16.56 -2.32
N HIS A 45 -5.29 -17.40 -3.34
CA HIS A 45 -5.90 -18.73 -3.20
C HIS A 45 -5.13 -19.63 -2.19
N ILE A 46 -3.80 -19.54 -2.13
CA ILE A 46 -3.01 -20.29 -1.12
C ILE A 46 -3.20 -19.66 0.27
N ARG A 47 -3.27 -18.33 0.37
CA ARG A 47 -3.52 -17.62 1.63
C ARG A 47 -4.87 -18.01 2.23
N LEU A 48 -5.92 -18.06 1.40
CA LEU A 48 -7.23 -18.57 1.76
C LEU A 48 -7.16 -20.02 2.23
N LYS A 49 -6.46 -20.89 1.47
CA LYS A 49 -6.33 -22.32 1.83
C LYS A 49 -5.66 -22.54 3.19
N ILE A 50 -4.67 -21.72 3.54
CA ILE A 50 -4.03 -21.75 4.87
C ILE A 50 -5.06 -21.50 5.97
N VAL A 51 -5.94 -20.51 5.81
CA VAL A 51 -6.98 -20.16 6.79
C VAL A 51 -8.03 -21.26 6.88
N GLU A 52 -8.52 -21.77 5.75
CA GLU A 52 -9.49 -22.88 5.70
C GLU A 52 -8.98 -24.11 6.46
N MET A 53 -7.74 -24.52 6.19
CA MET A 53 -7.17 -25.70 6.84
C MET A 53 -6.98 -25.47 8.35
N ALA A 54 -6.58 -24.27 8.76
CA ALA A 54 -6.46 -23.95 10.17
C ALA A 54 -7.84 -23.96 10.88
N ALA A 55 -8.88 -23.50 10.19
CA ALA A 55 -10.26 -23.52 10.70
C ALA A 55 -10.80 -24.94 10.83
N ALA A 56 -10.41 -25.83 9.92
CA ALA A 56 -10.66 -27.27 10.01
C ALA A 56 -9.84 -27.97 11.12
N GLY A 57 -9.05 -27.22 11.92
CA GLY A 57 -8.27 -27.75 13.02
C GLY A 57 -6.92 -28.35 12.63
N VAL A 58 -6.49 -28.19 11.36
CA VAL A 58 -5.20 -28.72 10.90
C VAL A 58 -4.05 -27.93 11.53
N ARG A 59 -3.06 -28.65 12.05
CA ARG A 59 -1.89 -28.02 12.71
C ARG A 59 -1.06 -27.21 11.70
N PRO A 60 -0.52 -26.03 12.05
CA PRO A 60 0.27 -25.20 11.13
C PRO A 60 1.46 -25.90 10.46
N CYS A 61 2.09 -26.85 11.16
CA CYS A 61 3.18 -27.66 10.60
C CYS A 61 2.71 -28.60 9.48
N VAL A 62 1.48 -29.10 9.55
CA VAL A 62 0.86 -29.94 8.52
C VAL A 62 0.45 -29.09 7.33
N ILE A 63 -0.16 -27.92 7.57
CA ILE A 63 -0.49 -26.94 6.53
C ILE A 63 0.75 -26.57 5.71
N SER A 64 1.86 -26.27 6.40
CA SER A 64 3.15 -25.94 5.78
C SER A 64 3.64 -27.03 4.83
N ARG A 65 3.57 -28.31 5.24
CA ARG A 65 4.01 -29.44 4.41
C ARG A 65 3.06 -29.71 3.24
N GLN A 66 1.74 -29.67 3.45
CA GLN A 66 0.75 -29.96 2.43
C GLN A 66 0.72 -28.90 1.33
N LEU A 67 0.75 -27.61 1.71
CA LEU A 67 0.76 -26.51 0.75
C LEU A 67 2.18 -26.17 0.26
N ARG A 68 3.20 -26.86 0.78
CA ARG A 68 4.63 -26.61 0.49
C ARG A 68 5.03 -25.14 0.70
N VAL A 69 4.47 -24.51 1.73
CA VAL A 69 4.76 -23.12 2.12
C VAL A 69 5.60 -23.14 3.40
N SER A 70 6.56 -22.23 3.54
CA SER A 70 7.40 -22.18 4.75
C SER A 70 6.56 -21.98 6.03
N HIS A 71 6.94 -22.66 7.11
CA HIS A 71 6.23 -22.57 8.39
C HIS A 71 6.11 -21.13 8.91
N GLY A 72 7.15 -20.31 8.72
CA GLY A 72 7.13 -18.89 9.08
C GLY A 72 6.10 -18.09 8.29
N CYS A 73 5.89 -18.39 7.01
CA CYS A 73 4.86 -17.74 6.19
C CYS A 73 3.45 -18.14 6.65
N VAL A 74 3.21 -19.43 6.91
CA VAL A 74 1.94 -19.94 7.47
C VAL A 74 1.62 -19.24 8.79
N SER A 75 2.59 -19.19 9.72
CA SER A 75 2.43 -18.51 11.02
C SER A 75 2.10 -17.01 10.86
N LYS A 76 2.80 -16.31 9.96
CA LYS A 76 2.57 -14.88 9.70
C LYS A 76 1.17 -14.60 9.15
N ILE A 77 0.68 -15.45 8.25
CA ILE A 77 -0.66 -15.31 7.67
C ILE A 77 -1.74 -15.55 8.74
N LEU A 78 -1.62 -16.65 9.51
CA LEU A 78 -2.59 -16.97 10.55
C LEU A 78 -2.60 -15.91 11.67
N ASN A 79 -1.44 -15.38 12.08
CA ASN A 79 -1.38 -14.33 13.09
C ASN A 79 -2.05 -13.04 12.59
N ARG A 80 -1.77 -12.61 11.35
CA ARG A 80 -2.45 -11.44 10.77
C ARG A 80 -3.96 -11.67 10.69
N TYR A 81 -4.39 -12.84 10.22
CA TYR A 81 -5.81 -13.14 10.09
C TYR A 81 -6.54 -13.13 11.45
N GLN A 82 -5.89 -13.57 12.53
CA GLN A 82 -6.44 -13.45 13.89
C GLN A 82 -6.49 -12.00 14.41
N GLU A 83 -5.66 -11.11 13.89
CA GLU A 83 -5.62 -9.69 14.28
C GLU A 83 -6.59 -8.84 13.46
N THR A 84 -6.65 -9.05 12.14
CA THR A 84 -7.37 -8.16 11.20
C THR A 84 -8.56 -8.81 10.52
N GLY A 85 -8.72 -10.14 10.59
CA GLY A 85 -9.73 -10.88 9.81
C GLY A 85 -9.42 -11.00 8.32
N SER A 86 -8.51 -10.19 7.77
CA SER A 86 -8.25 -10.18 6.32
C SER A 86 -7.14 -11.14 5.87
N ILE A 87 -7.39 -11.82 4.75
CA ILE A 87 -6.38 -12.59 4.03
C ILE A 87 -5.53 -11.70 3.12
N ARG A 88 -5.85 -10.44 2.87
CA ARG A 88 -5.10 -9.63 1.90
C ARG A 88 -3.69 -9.31 2.41
N PRO A 89 -2.66 -9.29 1.53
CA PRO A 89 -1.34 -8.79 1.93
C PRO A 89 -1.46 -7.30 2.31
N GLY A 90 -0.66 -6.85 3.28
CA GLY A 90 -0.57 -5.41 3.57
C GLY A 90 0.06 -4.67 2.40
N VAL A 91 -0.13 -3.36 2.36
CA VAL A 91 0.46 -2.50 1.32
C VAL A 91 1.98 -2.64 1.35
N ILE A 92 2.57 -3.04 0.22
CA ILE A 92 4.02 -3.17 0.04
C ILE A 92 4.48 -2.00 -0.82
N GLY A 93 5.45 -1.23 -0.31
CA GLY A 93 5.99 -0.07 -1.00
C GLY A 93 5.33 1.24 -0.58
N GLY A 94 5.80 2.33 -1.19
CA GLY A 94 5.49 3.70 -0.81
C GLY A 94 6.63 4.35 -0.03
N SER A 95 6.87 5.63 -0.32
CA SER A 95 7.72 6.49 0.52
C SER A 95 6.83 7.29 1.44
N LYS A 96 7.25 7.47 2.70
CA LYS A 96 6.67 8.51 3.55
C LYS A 96 6.87 9.86 2.84
N PRO A 97 5.87 10.75 2.80
CA PRO A 97 6.04 12.07 2.21
C PRO A 97 7.21 12.78 2.89
N ARG A 98 8.23 13.14 2.11
CA ARG A 98 9.48 13.74 2.62
C ARG A 98 9.45 15.26 2.71
N VAL A 99 8.58 15.91 1.92
CA VAL A 99 8.62 17.36 1.67
C VAL A 99 7.30 18.05 2.06
N ALA A 100 6.23 17.28 2.24
CA ALA A 100 4.95 17.78 2.74
C ALA A 100 4.82 17.34 4.20
N THR A 101 5.40 18.13 5.10
CA THR A 101 5.04 18.04 6.51
C THR A 101 3.57 18.46 6.64
N PRO A 102 2.79 17.84 7.54
CA PRO A 102 1.36 18.13 7.68
C PRO A 102 1.07 19.61 7.99
N ASP A 103 2.02 20.32 8.60
CA ASP A 103 1.91 21.76 8.84
C ASP A 103 1.95 22.62 7.56
N VAL A 104 2.74 22.19 6.56
CA VAL A 104 2.83 22.87 5.27
C VAL A 104 1.56 22.62 4.45
N GLU A 105 1.00 21.41 4.51
CA GLU A 105 -0.28 21.08 3.86
C GLU A 105 -1.42 21.95 4.42
N ARG A 106 -1.54 22.03 5.75
CA ARG A 106 -2.56 22.87 6.42
C ARG A 106 -2.46 24.34 6.01
N ARG A 107 -1.25 24.89 5.88
CA ARG A 107 -1.05 26.29 5.48
C ARG A 107 -1.42 26.52 4.01
N ILE A 108 -1.13 25.56 3.13
CA ILE A 108 -1.52 25.62 1.71
C ILE A 108 -3.05 25.63 1.56
N GLU A 109 -3.74 24.82 2.35
CA GLU A 109 -5.20 24.76 2.40
C GLU A 109 -5.81 26.10 2.88
N GLU A 110 -5.25 26.69 3.93
CA GLU A 110 -5.67 28.00 4.44
C GLU A 110 -5.55 29.10 3.36
N TYR A 111 -4.42 29.20 2.66
CA TYR A 111 -4.25 30.17 1.56
C TYR A 111 -5.21 29.92 0.39
N LYS A 112 -5.56 28.66 0.12
CA LYS A 112 -6.51 28.29 -0.93
C LYS A 112 -7.95 28.62 -0.52
N GLY A 113 -8.29 28.42 0.75
CA GLY A 113 -9.60 28.78 1.32
C GLY A 113 -9.83 30.29 1.34
N GLU A 114 -8.81 31.07 1.68
CA GLU A 114 -8.88 32.54 1.62
C GLU A 114 -9.04 33.06 0.18
N ASN A 115 -8.40 32.42 -0.80
CA ASN A 115 -8.43 32.85 -2.19
C ASN A 115 -8.42 31.65 -3.16
N PRO A 116 -9.59 31.16 -3.61
CA PRO A 116 -9.67 30.00 -4.49
C PRO A 116 -9.07 30.24 -5.89
N GLY A 117 -8.91 31.51 -6.30
CA GLY A 117 -8.23 31.89 -7.54
C GLY A 117 -6.69 31.93 -7.45
N MET A 118 -6.10 31.70 -6.28
CA MET A 118 -4.66 31.80 -6.08
C MET A 118 -3.92 30.68 -6.84
N PHE A 119 -2.90 31.08 -7.61
CA PHE A 119 -2.06 30.18 -8.39
C PHE A 119 -0.99 29.51 -7.51
N SER A 120 -0.57 28.29 -7.87
CA SER A 120 0.39 27.50 -7.08
C SER A 120 1.75 28.19 -6.86
N TRP A 121 2.15 29.10 -7.76
CA TRP A 121 3.36 29.90 -7.59
C TRP A 121 3.16 31.03 -6.58
N GLU A 122 1.96 31.60 -6.48
CA GLU A 122 1.60 32.61 -5.47
C GLU A 122 1.51 31.98 -4.09
N ILE A 123 0.99 30.75 -4.00
CA ILE A 123 1.02 29.96 -2.76
C ILE A 123 2.48 29.69 -2.34
N ARG A 124 3.37 29.41 -3.30
CA ARG A 124 4.81 29.25 -3.01
C ARG A 124 5.48 30.57 -2.60
N ASP A 125 5.17 31.67 -3.26
CA ASP A 125 5.74 33.00 -2.99
C ASP A 125 5.28 33.56 -1.62
N ARG A 126 4.00 33.32 -1.27
CA ARG A 126 3.52 33.53 0.10
C ARG A 126 4.12 32.53 1.08
N GLY A 127 4.35 31.29 0.65
CA GLY A 127 5.07 30.27 1.41
C GLY A 127 6.55 30.62 1.67
N ASP A 128 7.20 31.38 0.78
CA ASP A 128 8.54 31.92 1.02
C ASP A 128 8.53 32.99 2.14
N ARG A 129 7.36 33.55 2.50
CA ARG A 129 7.20 34.30 3.77
C ARG A 129 7.13 33.38 5.00
N LEU A 130 6.76 32.10 4.89
CA LEU A 130 6.87 31.12 5.99
C LEU A 130 8.33 30.78 6.30
N ILE A 131 9.23 30.88 5.32
CA ILE A 131 10.69 30.82 5.54
C ILE A 131 11.12 31.98 6.45
N LYS A 132 10.45 33.14 6.36
CA LYS A 132 10.66 34.30 7.23
C LYS A 132 10.06 34.12 8.64
N GLU A 133 9.04 33.27 8.78
CA GLU A 133 8.43 32.85 10.06
C GLU A 133 9.16 31.65 10.72
N GLY A 134 10.22 31.13 10.09
CA GLY A 134 11.08 30.08 10.66
C GLY A 134 10.52 28.65 10.59
N LEU A 135 9.46 28.42 9.81
CA LEU A 135 8.76 27.13 9.72
C LEU A 135 9.31 26.20 8.63
N CYS A 136 10.14 26.69 7.70
CA CYS A 136 10.72 25.91 6.60
C CYS A 136 12.11 26.45 6.21
N ASP A 137 13.07 25.54 5.98
CA ASP A 137 14.32 25.87 5.30
C ASP A 137 14.12 26.00 3.78
N ARG A 138 14.99 26.74 3.08
CA ARG A 138 14.95 26.90 1.60
C ARG A 138 14.93 25.56 0.83
N GLY A 139 15.41 24.47 1.45
CA GLY A 139 15.39 23.11 0.87
C GLY A 139 14.17 22.27 1.25
N SER A 140 13.38 22.69 2.24
CA SER A 140 12.18 22.00 2.71
C SER A 140 10.89 22.55 2.08
N ALA A 141 10.98 23.68 1.38
CA ALA A 141 9.84 24.28 0.71
C ALA A 141 9.33 23.38 -0.44
N PRO A 142 8.02 23.06 -0.50
CA PRO A 142 7.48 22.26 -1.58
C PRO A 142 7.60 23.00 -2.92
N SER A 143 7.88 22.24 -3.98
CA SER A 143 7.90 22.79 -5.33
C SER A 143 6.49 23.21 -5.79
N VAL A 144 6.39 24.11 -6.76
CA VAL A 144 5.10 24.51 -7.38
C VAL A 144 4.32 23.28 -7.87
N SER A 145 5.01 22.26 -8.38
CA SER A 145 4.42 20.99 -8.80
C SER A 145 3.90 20.15 -7.62
N ALA A 146 4.58 20.16 -6.47
CA ALA A 146 4.11 19.48 -5.26
C ALA A 146 2.85 20.18 -4.70
N ILE A 147 2.86 21.52 -4.62
CA ILE A 147 1.70 22.33 -4.22
C ILE A 147 0.52 22.06 -5.14
N SER A 148 0.75 22.04 -6.45
CA SER A 148 -0.32 21.80 -7.41
C SER A 148 -0.92 20.38 -7.32
N ARG A 149 -0.13 19.39 -6.86
CA ARG A 149 -0.63 18.03 -6.58
C ARG A 149 -1.44 17.99 -5.29
N LEU A 150 -1.04 18.73 -4.26
CA LEU A 150 -1.78 18.86 -3.01
C LEU A 150 -3.12 19.53 -3.22
N VAL A 151 -3.12 20.69 -3.90
CA VAL A 151 -4.35 21.46 -4.18
C VAL A 151 -5.35 20.63 -4.98
N ARG A 152 -4.92 19.95 -6.05
CA ARG A 152 -5.81 19.12 -6.88
C ARG A 152 -6.17 17.76 -6.27
N GLY A 153 -5.34 17.26 -5.36
CA GLY A 153 -5.58 15.98 -4.67
C GLY A 153 -6.69 16.07 -3.63
N HIS A 154 -7.03 17.30 -3.18
CA HIS A 154 -8.08 17.54 -2.20
C HIS A 154 -9.47 17.75 -2.86
N ASP A 155 -9.52 18.28 -4.08
CA ASP A 155 -10.77 18.43 -4.86
C ASP A 155 -11.48 17.09 -5.20
N GLY A 156 -10.83 15.95 -4.96
CA GLY A 156 -11.36 14.61 -5.25
C GLY A 156 -12.07 13.90 -4.10
N ASP A 157 -12.05 14.44 -2.88
CA ASP A 157 -12.62 13.76 -1.70
C ASP A 157 -14.00 14.30 -1.28
N ASP A 158 -14.35 15.54 -1.65
CA ASP A 158 -15.59 16.20 -1.18
C ASP A 158 -16.81 16.10 -2.13
N THR A 159 -16.74 15.37 -3.26
CA THR A 159 -17.86 15.31 -4.23
C THR A 159 -18.25 13.90 -4.71
N SER A 160 -18.16 12.88 -3.85
CA SER A 160 -18.59 11.51 -4.24
C SER A 160 -19.55 10.81 -3.26
N SER A 161 -20.32 11.57 -2.48
CA SER A 161 -21.30 11.04 -1.53
C SER A 161 -22.74 10.91 -2.05
N GLU A 162 -23.02 10.92 -3.36
CA GLU A 162 -24.37 10.56 -3.85
C GLU A 162 -24.43 9.98 -5.29
N LYS A 163 -24.83 8.69 -5.34
CA LYS A 163 -25.49 7.96 -6.45
C LYS A 163 -24.81 7.84 -7.82
N LYS A 164 -24.33 6.61 -8.11
CA LYS A 164 -24.69 5.86 -9.33
C LYS A 164 -24.66 4.34 -9.08
N ILE A 165 -25.86 3.77 -9.00
CA ILE A 165 -26.16 2.35 -9.19
C ILE A 165 -26.35 2.14 -10.70
N SER A 166 -25.63 1.18 -11.31
CA SER A 166 -26.13 0.28 -12.36
C SER A 166 -25.00 -0.62 -12.91
N ASP A 167 -25.05 -1.89 -12.50
CA ASP A 167 -24.78 -3.14 -13.22
C ASP A 167 -23.63 -3.28 -14.23
N GLY A 168 -22.72 -4.21 -13.91
CA GLY A 168 -21.63 -4.68 -14.77
C GLY A 168 -20.68 -5.66 -14.06
N GLU A 169 -21.21 -6.83 -13.69
CA GLU A 169 -20.56 -8.11 -13.36
C GLU A 169 -19.02 -8.23 -13.54
N ALA A 170 -18.31 -8.39 -12.41
CA ALA A 170 -17.09 -9.20 -12.17
C ALA A 170 -16.29 -8.61 -11.00
N SER A 171 -16.93 -8.42 -9.84
CA SER A 171 -16.25 -7.96 -8.64
C SER A 171 -15.88 -9.16 -7.77
N ASP A 172 -14.58 -9.49 -7.78
CA ASP A 172 -13.89 -10.48 -6.94
C ASP A 172 -13.89 -10.06 -5.45
N CYS A 173 -15.09 -9.91 -4.89
CA CYS A 173 -15.38 -9.29 -3.59
C CYS A 173 -16.02 -10.26 -2.58
N GLU A 174 -15.68 -11.55 -2.63
CA GLU A 174 -15.98 -12.55 -1.60
C GLU A 174 -14.66 -13.15 -1.06
N SER A 175 -13.73 -12.30 -0.61
CA SER A 175 -12.41 -12.74 -0.12
C SER A 175 -12.23 -12.61 1.39
N GLU A 176 -13.24 -12.18 2.14
CA GLU A 176 -13.19 -12.26 3.60
C GLU A 176 -13.89 -13.56 3.99
N PRO A 177 -13.17 -14.68 4.14
CA PRO A 177 -13.78 -15.88 4.69
C PRO A 177 -14.29 -15.46 6.07
N GLY A 178 -15.61 -15.48 6.29
CA GLY A 178 -16.23 -15.24 7.61
C GLY A 178 -15.92 -16.36 8.61
N ILE A 179 -14.71 -16.91 8.57
CA ILE A 179 -14.28 -18.11 9.26
C ILE A 179 -13.60 -17.69 10.56
N PRO A 180 -14.26 -17.87 11.73
CA PRO A 180 -13.66 -17.49 12.99
C PRO A 180 -12.50 -18.44 13.34
N LEU A 181 -11.28 -17.92 13.41
CA LEU A 181 -10.15 -18.64 14.02
C LEU A 181 -10.05 -18.27 15.50
N LYS A 182 -10.03 -19.28 16.38
CA LYS A 182 -9.80 -19.07 17.82
C LYS A 182 -8.44 -18.43 18.05
N ARG A 183 -8.42 -17.25 18.66
CA ARG A 183 -7.20 -16.54 19.04
C ARG A 183 -6.47 -17.35 20.10
N LYS A 184 -5.26 -17.83 19.79
CA LYS A 184 -4.43 -18.50 20.80
C LYS A 184 -3.73 -17.41 21.63
N GLN A 185 -3.86 -17.48 22.95
CA GLN A 185 -3.14 -16.57 23.85
C GLN A 185 -1.64 -16.64 23.51
N ARG A 186 -1.04 -15.50 23.17
CA ARG A 186 0.42 -15.42 22.97
C ARG A 186 1.04 -15.90 24.27
N ARG A 187 1.90 -16.92 24.19
CA ARG A 187 2.77 -17.24 25.32
C ARG A 187 3.61 -16.00 25.55
N SER A 188 3.45 -15.37 26.71
CA SER A 188 4.24 -14.21 27.09
C SER A 188 5.71 -14.57 26.88
N ARG A 189 6.40 -13.79 26.05
CA ARG A 189 7.86 -13.81 26.04
C ARG A 189 8.24 -13.46 27.48
N THR A 190 9.02 -14.30 28.14
CA THR A 190 9.48 -14.04 29.51
C THR A 190 10.19 -12.69 29.51
N THR A 191 9.56 -11.69 30.10
CA THR A 191 10.19 -10.44 30.48
C THR A 191 10.56 -10.61 31.93
N PHE A 192 11.85 -10.60 32.25
CA PHE A 192 12.29 -10.49 33.63
C PHE A 192 11.71 -9.20 34.22
N SER A 193 11.12 -9.29 35.41
CA SER A 193 10.79 -8.10 36.18
C SER A 193 12.07 -7.36 36.56
N ALA A 194 11.98 -6.05 36.84
CA ALA A 194 13.15 -5.25 37.23
C ALA A 194 13.92 -5.88 38.41
N GLN A 195 13.20 -6.46 39.38
CA GLN A 195 13.80 -7.17 40.50
C GLN A 195 14.60 -8.41 40.08
N GLN A 196 14.13 -9.16 39.08
CA GLN A 196 14.84 -10.34 38.60
C GLN A 196 16.05 -10.01 37.71
N LEU A 197 16.12 -8.80 37.16
CA LEU A 197 17.31 -8.29 36.47
C LEU A 197 18.39 -7.92 37.50
N ASP A 198 18.01 -7.19 38.55
CA ASP A 198 18.91 -6.82 39.65
C ASP A 198 19.52 -8.05 40.35
N GLU A 199 18.77 -9.13 40.52
CA GLU A 199 19.28 -10.39 41.09
C GLU A 199 20.26 -11.12 40.16
N LEU A 200 20.16 -10.92 38.83
CA LEU A 200 21.04 -11.55 37.84
C LEU A 200 22.35 -10.77 37.63
N GLU A 201 22.35 -9.48 38.00
CA GLU A 201 23.51 -8.59 37.94
C GLU A 201 24.40 -8.66 39.20
N ARG A 202 24.05 -9.52 40.16
CA ARG A 202 24.75 -9.70 41.44
C ARG A 202 25.55 -11.00 41.49
#